data_AF-A0A212EYW3-F1
#
_entry.id   AF-A0A212EYW3-F1
#
_cell.length_a   1.000
_cell.length_b   1.000
_cell.length_c   1.000
_cell.angle_alpha   90.00
_cell.angle_beta   90.00
_cell.angle_gamma   90.00
#
_symmetry.space_group_name_H-M   'P 1'
#
loop_
_entity.id
_entity.type
_entity.pdbx_description
1 polymer ?
#
loop_
_entity_poly.entity_id
_entity_poly.type
_entity_poly.pdbx_seq_one_letter_code
_entity_poly.pdbx_strand_id
1 'polypeptide(L)'
;MSRYSHHIYKVYIADGFATDCDELIHRCLQLSKLDYQEFCKIWKDLDFSMIFHGRNSGAEIAELSEELVYISKQYLLKNTENFE
;
A
#
# COMPACT_ATOMS: atom_id res chain seq x y z
N MET A 1 11.50 26.06 -32.50
CA MET A 1 12.14 25.21 -31.47
C MET A 1 11.10 24.89 -30.42
N SER A 2 10.38 23.78 -30.58
CA SER A 2 9.32 23.38 -29.65
C SER A 2 9.94 22.71 -28.42
N ARG A 3 9.68 23.27 -27.23
CA ARG A 3 10.04 22.66 -25.95
C ARG A 3 9.11 21.47 -25.74
N TYR A 4 9.62 20.27 -25.89
CA TYR A 4 8.91 19.06 -25.48
C TYR A 4 8.76 19.10 -23.95
N SER A 5 7.59 19.54 -23.49
CA SER A 5 7.12 19.35 -22.13
C SER A 5 7.02 17.84 -21.91
N HIS A 6 8.05 17.26 -21.31
CA HIS A 6 8.00 15.90 -20.80
C HIS A 6 7.01 15.87 -19.64
N HIS A 7 5.73 15.70 -19.95
CA HIS A 7 4.77 15.15 -19.00
C HIS A 7 5.16 13.68 -18.79
N ILE A 8 6.20 13.45 -17.99
CA ILE A 8 6.43 12.14 -17.39
C ILE A 8 5.24 11.96 -16.46
N TYR A 9 4.24 11.22 -16.93
CA TYR A 9 3.24 10.64 -16.05
C TYR A 9 4.03 9.92 -14.95
N LYS A 10 3.97 10.43 -13.71
CA LYS A 10 4.45 9.69 -12.55
C LYS A 10 3.55 8.45 -12.47
N VAL A 11 4.00 7.35 -13.06
CA VAL A 11 3.36 6.07 -12.87
C VAL A 11 3.73 5.66 -11.45
N TYR A 12 2.71 5.65 -10.58
CA TYR A 12 2.77 5.07 -9.24
C TYR A 12 3.28 3.63 -9.30
N ILE A 13 4.53 3.34 -8.91
CA ILE A 13 4.97 1.94 -8.81
C ILE A 13 4.09 1.17 -7.81
N ALA A 14 3.57 1.88 -6.82
CA ALA A 14 2.64 1.40 -5.80
C ALA A 14 1.16 1.80 -6.02
N ASP A 15 0.71 2.11 -7.25
CA ASP A 15 -0.68 2.58 -7.50
C ASP A 15 -1.76 1.63 -6.94
N GLY A 16 -1.50 0.31 -6.93
CA GLY A 16 -2.42 -0.69 -6.35
C GLY A 16 -2.37 -0.80 -4.83
N PHE A 17 -1.24 -0.41 -4.21
CA PHE A 17 -0.99 -0.67 -2.79
C PHE A 17 -1.95 0.06 -1.86
N ALA A 18 -2.35 1.29 -2.20
CA ALA A 18 -3.33 2.01 -1.41
C ALA A 18 -4.67 1.27 -1.35
N THR A 19 -5.11 0.72 -2.48
CA THR A 19 -6.34 -0.08 -2.59
C THR A 19 -6.23 -1.37 -1.77
N ASP A 20 -5.09 -2.05 -1.85
CA ASP A 20 -4.84 -3.26 -1.07
C ASP A 20 -4.85 -2.98 0.45
N CYS A 21 -4.33 -1.82 0.88
CA CYS A 21 -4.41 -1.37 2.27
C CYS A 21 -5.85 -1.08 2.71
N ASP A 22 -6.64 -0.40 1.89
CA ASP A 22 -8.05 -0.13 2.18
C ASP A 22 -8.84 -1.44 2.34
N GLU A 23 -8.62 -2.41 1.46
CA GLU A 23 -9.25 -3.73 1.52
C GLU A 23 -8.80 -4.52 2.77
N LEU A 24 -7.51 -4.50 3.11
CA LEU A 24 -6.98 -5.13 4.33
C LEU A 24 -7.66 -4.56 5.58
N ILE A 25 -7.72 -3.24 5.71
CA ILE A 25 -8.36 -2.56 6.84
C ILE A 25 -9.86 -2.88 6.87
N HIS A 26 -10.54 -2.79 5.72
CA HIS A 26 -11.97 -3.09 5.61
C HIS A 26 -12.28 -4.49 6.12
N ARG A 27 -11.56 -5.53 5.65
CA ARG A 27 -11.74 -6.91 6.10
C ARG A 27 -11.47 -7.08 7.59
N CYS A 28 -10.44 -6.42 8.11
CA CYS A 28 -10.15 -6.45 9.55
C CYS A 28 -11.28 -5.86 10.39
N LEU A 29 -11.91 -4.77 9.92
CA LEU A 29 -13.02 -4.10 10.62
C LEU A 29 -14.35 -4.87 10.54
N GLN A 30 -14.52 -5.79 9.58
CA GLN A 30 -15.71 -6.66 9.52
C GLN A 30 -15.70 -7.79 10.57
N LEU A 31 -14.56 -8.06 11.21
CA LEU A 31 -14.45 -9.09 12.21
C LEU A 31 -14.97 -8.60 13.57
N SER A 32 -15.78 -9.42 14.24
CA SER A 32 -16.23 -9.16 15.61
C SER A 32 -15.09 -9.13 16.62
N LYS A 33 -13.98 -9.83 16.32
CA LYS A 33 -12.73 -9.80 17.05
C LYS A 33 -11.57 -9.95 16.08
N LEU A 34 -10.69 -8.95 16.04
CA LEU A 34 -9.42 -9.03 15.33
C LEU A 34 -8.34 -9.55 16.29
N ASP A 35 -7.77 -10.71 15.97
CA ASP A 35 -6.55 -11.21 16.61
C ASP A 35 -5.46 -11.48 15.57
N TYR A 36 -4.28 -11.87 16.03
CA TYR A 36 -3.14 -12.11 15.16
C TYR A 36 -3.41 -13.22 14.12
N GLN A 37 -4.16 -14.25 14.50
CA GLN A 37 -4.44 -15.36 13.59
C GLN A 37 -5.36 -14.92 12.46
N GLU A 38 -6.43 -14.17 12.78
CA GLU A 38 -7.33 -13.63 11.77
C GLU A 38 -6.63 -12.59 10.88
N PHE A 39 -5.82 -11.71 11.45
CA PHE A 39 -4.98 -10.79 10.68
C PHE A 39 -4.07 -11.55 9.70
N CYS A 40 -3.37 -12.60 10.16
CA CYS A 40 -2.50 -13.39 9.31
C CYS A 40 -3.24 -14.12 8.19
N LYS A 41 -4.51 -14.51 8.38
CA LYS A 41 -5.33 -15.10 7.31
C LYS A 41 -5.62 -14.05 6.24
N ILE A 42 -6.16 -12.89 6.63
CA ILE A 42 -6.46 -11.81 5.70
C ILE A 42 -5.21 -11.36 4.93
N TRP A 43 -4.08 -11.20 5.64
CA TRP A 43 -2.79 -10.84 5.04
C TRP A 43 -2.35 -11.83 3.96
N LYS A 44 -2.52 -13.13 4.20
CA LYS A 44 -2.18 -14.18 3.22
C LYS A 44 -3.17 -14.20 2.06
N ASP A 45 -4.46 -14.06 2.33
CA ASP A 45 -5.51 -14.07 1.30
C ASP A 45 -5.39 -12.88 0.33
N LEU A 46 -4.79 -11.77 0.78
CA LEU A 46 -4.49 -10.59 -0.04
C LEU A 46 -3.09 -10.63 -0.66
N ASP A 47 -2.35 -11.74 -0.52
CA ASP A 47 -0.99 -11.92 -1.05
C ASP A 47 -0.01 -10.80 -0.65
N PHE A 48 -0.18 -10.17 0.51
CA PHE A 48 0.70 -9.06 0.94
C PHE A 48 2.18 -9.47 1.08
N SER A 49 2.47 -10.77 1.26
CA SER A 49 3.86 -11.27 1.21
C SER A 49 4.53 -11.11 -0.15
N MET A 50 3.76 -10.90 -1.22
CA MET A 50 4.22 -10.77 -2.60
C MET A 50 4.44 -9.32 -3.04
N ILE A 51 4.35 -8.33 -2.13
CA ILE A 51 4.52 -6.90 -2.44
C ILE A 51 5.80 -6.59 -3.22
N PHE A 52 6.91 -7.26 -2.90
CA PHE A 52 8.20 -7.06 -3.57
C PHE A 52 8.45 -8.04 -4.74
N HIS A 53 7.48 -8.87 -5.09
CA HIS A 53 7.63 -9.84 -6.16
C HIS A 53 7.92 -9.14 -7.50
N GLY A 54 8.80 -9.74 -8.30
CA GLY A 54 9.20 -9.19 -9.60
C GLY A 54 10.21 -8.03 -9.55
N ARG A 55 10.61 -7.57 -8.36
CA ARG A 55 11.68 -6.57 -8.19
C ARG A 55 13.02 -7.27 -8.10
N ASN A 56 13.98 -6.89 -8.96
CA ASN A 56 15.23 -7.63 -9.13
C ASN A 56 16.47 -6.84 -8.72
N SER A 57 16.31 -5.57 -8.37
CA SER A 57 17.41 -4.71 -7.94
C SER A 57 17.13 -4.00 -6.62
N GLY A 58 18.20 -3.69 -5.88
CA GLY A 58 18.10 -2.91 -4.64
C GLY A 58 17.53 -1.51 -4.87
N ALA A 59 17.76 -0.91 -6.05
CA ALA A 59 17.21 0.39 -6.41
C ALA A 59 15.68 0.35 -6.54
N GLU A 60 15.14 -0.64 -7.26
CA GLU A 60 13.69 -0.85 -7.38
C GLU A 60 13.03 -1.14 -6.03
N ILE A 61 13.69 -1.94 -5.18
CA ILE A 61 13.19 -2.21 -3.82
C ILE A 61 13.17 -0.94 -2.97
N ALA A 62 14.21 -0.11 -3.05
CA ALA A 62 14.29 1.14 -2.30
C ALA A 62 13.21 2.14 -2.75
N GLU A 63 13.04 2.32 -4.06
CA GLU A 63 12.02 3.20 -4.63
C GLU A 63 10.61 2.75 -4.23
N LEU A 64 10.30 1.45 -4.40
CA LEU A 64 9.02 0.90 -3.96
C LEU A 64 8.84 1.07 -2.45
N SER A 65 9.85 0.76 -1.64
CA SER A 65 9.76 0.91 -0.17
C SER A 65 9.45 2.34 0.25
N GLU A 66 10.03 3.34 -0.42
CA GLU A 66 9.75 4.75 -0.16
C GLU A 66 8.28 5.10 -0.45
N GLU A 67 7.75 4.63 -1.59
CA GLU A 67 6.33 4.82 -1.94
C GLU A 67 5.39 4.12 -0.96
N LEU A 68 5.69 2.86 -0.59
CA LEU A 68 4.88 2.09 0.37
C LEU A 68 4.84 2.77 1.74
N VAL A 69 5.97 3.29 2.23
CA VAL A 69 6.04 4.03 3.50
C VAL A 69 5.26 5.35 3.40
N TYR A 70 5.38 6.07 2.28
CA TYR A 70 4.63 7.31 2.04
C TYR A 70 3.11 7.09 2.10
N ILE A 71 2.62 6.02 1.45
CA ILE A 71 1.21 5.63 1.47
C ILE A 71 0.79 5.16 2.87
N SER A 72 1.56 4.28 3.50
CA SER A 72 1.26 3.73 4.83
C SER A 72 1.13 4.82 5.90
N LYS A 73 1.96 5.87 5.81
CA LYS A 73 1.88 7.04 6.72
C LYS A 73 0.53 7.74 6.66
N GLN A 74 -0.14 7.75 5.51
CA GLN A 74 -1.47 8.36 5.39
C GLN A 74 -2.48 7.63 6.30
N TYR A 75 -2.37 6.30 6.44
CA TYR A 75 -3.25 5.55 7.35
C TYR A 75 -2.91 5.76 8.83
N LEU A 76 -1.62 5.91 9.15
CA LEU A 76 -1.16 6.08 10.54
C LEU A 76 -1.41 7.49 11.09
N LEU A 77 -1.36 8.50 10.23
CA LEU A 77 -1.45 9.92 10.64
C LEU A 77 -2.82 10.54 10.37
N LYS A 78 -3.70 9.86 9.64
CA LYS A 78 -5.06 10.34 9.41
C LYS A 78 -5.81 10.31 10.74
N ASN A 79 -6.26 11.48 11.19
CA ASN A 79 -7.05 11.63 12.40
C ASN A 79 -8.23 10.64 12.38
N THR A 80 -8.22 9.72 13.34
CA THR A 80 -9.27 8.72 13.53
C THR A 80 -10.53 9.28 14.22
N GLU A 81 -10.56 10.59 14.49
CA GLU A 81 -11.68 11.29 15.14
C GLU A 81 -12.98 11.28 14.32
N ASN A 82 -12.93 10.92 13.03
CA ASN A 82 -14.11 10.85 12.15
C ASN A 82 -14.73 9.44 12.06
N PHE A 83 -14.28 8.48 12.87
CA PHE A 83 -14.83 7.12 12.91
C PHE A 83 -15.69 6.84 14.17
N GLU A 84 -16.00 7.87 14.95
CA GLU A 84 -16.97 7.83 16.07
C GLU A 84 -18.40 8.16 15.61
#